data_AF-A0A4Z2IHM4-F1
#
_entry.id   AF-A0A4Z2IHM4-F1
#
_cell.length_a   1.000
_cell.length_b   1.000
_cell.length_c   1.000
_cell.angle_alpha   90.00
_cell.angle_beta   90.00
_cell.angle_gamma   90.00
#
_symmetry.space_group_name_H-M   'P 1'
#
loop_
_entity.id
_entity.type
_entity.pdbx_description
1 polymer ?
#
loop_
_entity_poly.entity_id
_entity_poly.type
_entity_poly.pdbx_seq_one_letter_code
_entity_poly.pdbx_strand_id
1 'polypeptide(L)'
;MRQPAALFSMPELLVSSTCRVEPCSSMTSVQQMSAVGQVLTNPGLDLTQRFRALFTLKNLGGAEAIEWISKAFTDDSALLKHELAYCLGQMQDRRAIPTLTAVLKDLKQEPMVRHEAGEALGAIGDLVVLDLLKEYSQDPVIEVAETCQLAVQRLEWLQTREEQTDDQNTDENPYCSVDPAPPAVRKSASELRSTLLDESLPLFERYRAMFALRNLGTEVAVLALGDGRI
;
A
#
# COMPACT_ATOMS: atom_id res chain seq x y z
N MET A 1 -27.18 -16.49 53.94
CA MET A 1 -26.27 -17.20 54.87
C MET A 1 -25.97 -18.58 54.29
N ARG A 2 -24.67 -18.89 54.11
CA ARG A 2 -24.02 -20.21 53.90
C ARG A 2 -24.27 -21.03 52.60
N GLN A 3 -23.22 -21.13 51.79
CA GLN A 3 -22.83 -22.33 51.01
C GLN A 3 -22.34 -23.47 51.96
N PRO A 4 -22.29 -24.77 51.57
CA PRO A 4 -21.15 -25.40 50.82
C PRO A 4 -21.58 -26.53 49.82
N ALA A 5 -20.92 -26.76 48.68
CA ALA A 5 -19.67 -27.48 48.36
C ALA A 5 -19.70 -29.03 48.47
N ALA A 6 -19.52 -29.72 47.33
CA ALA A 6 -18.98 -31.07 47.13
C ALA A 6 -18.58 -31.19 45.64
N LEU A 7 -17.32 -31.14 45.18
CA LEU A 7 -16.19 -32.09 45.30
C LEU A 7 -16.55 -33.53 44.93
N PHE A 8 -16.26 -33.93 43.68
CA PHE A 8 -15.83 -35.28 43.26
C PHE A 8 -15.21 -35.18 41.84
N SER A 9 -13.88 -35.06 41.75
CA SER A 9 -12.93 -36.11 41.33
C SER A 9 -12.97 -36.46 39.83
N MET A 10 -12.04 -35.89 39.06
CA MET A 10 -11.65 -36.38 37.73
C MET A 10 -10.41 -37.26 37.85
N PRO A 11 -10.34 -38.42 37.18
CA PRO A 11 -9.14 -39.25 37.18
C PRO A 11 -8.13 -38.77 36.15
N GLU A 12 -6.89 -38.55 36.59
CA GLU A 12 -5.69 -38.60 35.75
C GLU A 12 -5.44 -40.05 35.30
N LEU A 13 -5.17 -40.25 34.01
CA LEU A 13 -4.51 -41.45 33.50
C LEU A 13 -3.39 -41.03 32.53
N LEU A 14 -2.18 -41.49 32.87
CA LEU A 14 -0.91 -41.20 32.24
C LEU A 14 -0.74 -41.85 30.85
N VAL A 15 -0.11 -41.06 29.97
CA VAL A 15 1.03 -41.39 29.08
C VAL A 15 0.87 -42.49 28.03
N SER A 16 0.93 -42.08 26.75
CA SER A 16 1.77 -42.76 25.75
C SER A 16 2.11 -41.84 24.58
N SER A 17 3.42 -41.60 24.42
CA SER A 17 4.17 -41.42 23.16
C SER A 17 3.40 -40.98 21.91
N THR A 18 3.53 -39.71 21.53
CA THR A 18 3.67 -39.33 20.11
C THR A 18 4.56 -38.09 19.99
N CYS A 19 5.43 -38.16 18.98
CA CYS A 19 6.46 -37.22 18.56
C CYS A 19 6.25 -35.75 18.95
N ARG A 20 7.28 -35.14 19.58
CA ARG A 20 7.52 -33.71 19.39
C ARG A 20 7.71 -33.49 17.90
N VAL A 21 6.75 -32.85 17.25
CA VAL A 21 6.96 -32.25 15.95
C VAL A 21 7.92 -31.09 16.19
N GLU A 22 9.17 -31.24 15.73
CA GLU A 22 10.08 -30.11 15.67
C GLU A 22 9.51 -29.05 14.69
N PRO A 23 9.76 -27.74 14.92
CA PRO A 23 9.21 -26.69 14.08
C PRO A 23 9.92 -26.67 12.72
N CYS A 24 9.47 -27.51 11.79
CA CYS A 24 9.88 -27.51 10.39
C CYS A 24 8.96 -26.58 9.59
N SER A 25 9.00 -25.28 9.89
CA SER A 25 8.18 -24.28 9.19
C SER A 25 8.98 -23.10 8.63
N SER A 26 10.28 -23.01 8.91
CA SER A 26 11.14 -21.90 8.43
C SER A 26 11.93 -22.22 7.14
N MET A 27 12.41 -23.45 6.93
CA MET A 27 13.19 -23.78 5.72
C MET A 27 12.33 -23.88 4.46
N THR A 28 11.10 -24.36 4.59
CA THR A 28 10.16 -24.53 3.46
C THR A 28 9.68 -23.19 2.93
N SER A 29 9.43 -22.20 3.80
CA SER A 29 8.98 -20.86 3.39
C SER A 29 10.07 -20.06 2.69
N VAL A 30 11.33 -20.16 3.14
CA VAL A 30 12.48 -19.50 2.49
C VAL A 30 12.77 -20.11 1.12
N GLN A 31 12.75 -21.43 0.99
CA GLN A 31 12.93 -22.10 -0.31
C GLN A 31 11.80 -21.75 -1.29
N GLN A 32 10.56 -21.64 -0.79
CA GLN A 32 9.42 -21.19 -1.58
C GLN A 32 9.56 -19.73 -2.02
N MET A 33 10.02 -18.82 -1.15
CA MET A 33 10.21 -17.41 -1.48
C MET A 33 11.29 -17.20 -2.54
N SER A 34 12.42 -17.90 -2.43
CA SER A 34 13.48 -17.87 -3.42
C SER A 34 13.00 -18.35 -4.79
N ALA A 35 12.21 -19.43 -4.85
CA ALA A 35 11.64 -19.92 -6.10
C ALA A 35 10.68 -18.90 -6.75
N VAL A 36 9.84 -18.23 -5.95
CA VAL A 36 8.95 -17.17 -6.45
C VAL A 36 9.76 -15.96 -6.93
N GLY A 37 10.79 -15.56 -6.19
CA GLY A 37 11.72 -14.50 -6.57
C GLY A 37 12.42 -14.75 -7.91
N GLN A 38 12.87 -15.98 -8.14
CA GLN A 38 13.46 -16.39 -9.42
C GLN A 38 12.47 -16.30 -10.59
N VAL A 39 11.18 -16.59 -10.37
CA VAL A 39 10.15 -16.38 -11.39
C VAL A 39 10.01 -14.90 -11.72
N LEU A 40 9.97 -14.03 -10.71
CA LEU A 40 9.84 -12.58 -10.92
C LEU A 40 11.01 -12.00 -11.73
N THR A 41 12.25 -12.41 -11.43
CA THR A 41 13.46 -11.85 -12.05
C THR A 41 13.88 -12.53 -13.35
N ASN A 42 13.12 -13.50 -13.85
CA ASN A 42 13.46 -14.21 -15.09
C ASN A 42 12.88 -13.50 -16.33
N PRO A 43 13.71 -12.84 -17.17
CA PRO A 43 13.23 -12.14 -18.37
C PRO A 43 12.74 -13.09 -19.47
N GLY A 44 13.03 -14.40 -19.37
CA GLY A 44 12.56 -15.42 -20.32
C GLY A 44 11.12 -15.88 -20.07
N LEU A 45 10.48 -15.44 -18.97
CA LEU A 45 9.08 -15.73 -18.67
C LEU A 45 8.19 -14.56 -19.10
N ASP A 46 6.93 -14.87 -19.41
CA ASP A 46 5.97 -13.82 -19.75
C ASP A 46 5.60 -12.95 -18.54
N LEU A 47 5.10 -11.74 -18.82
CA LEU A 47 4.70 -10.80 -17.78
C LEU A 47 3.59 -11.38 -16.86
N THR A 48 2.73 -12.26 -17.36
CA THR A 48 1.65 -12.84 -16.56
C THR A 48 2.21 -13.70 -15.42
N GLN A 49 3.19 -14.56 -15.71
CA GLN A 49 3.88 -15.38 -14.72
C GLN A 49 4.62 -14.51 -13.71
N ARG A 50 5.29 -13.46 -14.19
CA ARG A 50 6.08 -12.54 -13.38
C ARG A 50 5.20 -11.70 -12.46
N PHE A 51 4.05 -11.20 -12.93
CA PHE A 51 3.08 -10.51 -12.08
C PHE A 51 2.50 -11.42 -10.99
N ARG A 52 2.19 -12.68 -11.33
CA ARG A 52 1.75 -13.65 -10.31
C ARG A 52 2.81 -13.85 -9.23
N ALA A 53 4.08 -13.93 -9.61
CA ALA A 53 5.19 -14.02 -8.66
C ALA A 53 5.32 -12.74 -7.81
N LEU A 54 5.23 -11.56 -8.43
CA LEU A 54 5.24 -10.27 -7.74
C LEU A 54 4.14 -10.18 -6.67
N PHE A 55 2.89 -10.47 -7.03
CA PHE A 55 1.78 -10.43 -6.06
C PHE A 55 1.91 -11.49 -4.97
N THR A 56 2.52 -12.63 -5.28
CA THR A 56 2.84 -13.64 -4.27
C THR A 56 3.87 -13.09 -3.27
N LEU A 57 4.96 -12.47 -3.73
CA LEU A 57 5.96 -11.84 -2.85
C LEU A 57 5.37 -10.71 -2.02
N LYS A 58 4.54 -9.85 -2.63
CA LYS A 58 3.80 -8.78 -1.93
C LYS A 58 3.02 -9.35 -0.75
N ASN A 59 2.25 -10.42 -0.98
CA ASN A 59 1.41 -11.05 0.04
C ASN A 59 2.21 -11.79 1.12
N LEU A 60 3.37 -12.36 0.76
CA LEU A 60 4.27 -13.00 1.73
C LEU A 60 4.92 -11.96 2.65
N GLY A 61 5.28 -10.79 2.12
CA GLY A 61 5.88 -9.71 2.89
C GLY A 61 7.29 -10.00 3.38
N GLY A 62 7.85 -9.07 4.15
CA GLY A 62 9.14 -9.23 4.81
C GLY A 62 10.36 -8.82 3.98
N ALA A 63 11.53 -8.81 4.64
CA ALA A 63 12.77 -8.30 4.05
C ALA A 63 13.18 -9.04 2.77
N GLU A 64 13.07 -10.36 2.74
CA GLU A 64 13.47 -11.16 1.58
C GLU A 64 12.54 -10.93 0.38
N ALA A 65 11.23 -10.79 0.59
CA ALA A 65 10.30 -10.43 -0.48
C ALA A 65 10.62 -9.05 -1.06
N ILE A 66 10.89 -8.05 -0.21
CA ILE A 66 11.30 -6.71 -0.62
C ILE A 66 12.60 -6.76 -1.41
N GLU A 67 13.56 -7.60 -1.00
CA GLU A 67 14.83 -7.78 -1.71
C GLU A 67 14.60 -8.34 -3.13
N TRP A 68 13.75 -9.36 -3.27
CA TRP A 68 13.41 -9.93 -4.58
C TRP A 68 12.69 -8.93 -5.49
N ILE A 69 11.71 -8.20 -4.96
CA ILE A 69 11.01 -7.15 -5.71
C ILE A 69 11.98 -6.04 -6.10
N SER A 70 12.86 -5.62 -5.19
CA SER A 70 13.87 -4.58 -5.45
C SER A 70 14.87 -4.98 -6.54
N LYS A 71 15.29 -6.25 -6.59
CA LYS A 71 16.18 -6.76 -7.65
C LYS A 71 15.56 -6.69 -9.05
N ALA A 72 14.24 -6.75 -9.16
CA ALA A 72 13.55 -6.77 -10.45
C ALA A 72 13.47 -5.38 -11.13
N PHE A 73 13.89 -4.28 -10.48
CA PHE A 73 13.92 -2.95 -11.10
C PHE A 73 14.96 -2.80 -12.22
N THR A 74 15.83 -3.80 -12.42
CA THR A 74 16.75 -3.86 -13.56
C THR A 74 16.08 -4.35 -14.86
N ASP A 75 14.77 -4.64 -14.82
CA ASP A 75 14.02 -5.10 -15.99
C ASP A 75 13.76 -3.99 -17.01
N ASP A 76 13.71 -4.34 -18.29
CA ASP A 76 13.44 -3.39 -19.38
C ASP A 76 11.95 -2.99 -19.46
N SER A 77 11.05 -3.77 -18.86
CA SER A 77 9.61 -3.47 -18.89
C SER A 77 9.25 -2.36 -17.90
N ALA A 78 8.98 -1.16 -18.42
CA ALA A 78 8.44 -0.05 -17.64
C ALA A 78 7.16 -0.44 -16.88
N LEU A 79 6.27 -1.23 -17.51
CA LEU A 79 5.04 -1.72 -16.89
C LEU A 79 5.33 -2.61 -15.68
N LEU A 80 6.30 -3.52 -15.78
CA LEU A 80 6.69 -4.34 -14.63
C LEU A 80 7.28 -3.46 -13.53
N LYS A 81 8.22 -2.58 -13.85
CA LYS A 81 8.88 -1.69 -12.88
C LYS A 81 7.89 -0.81 -12.12
N HIS A 82 6.87 -0.29 -12.81
CA HIS A 82 5.74 0.40 -12.18
C HIS A 82 5.07 -0.51 -11.15
N GLU A 83 4.63 -1.71 -11.54
CA GLU A 83 3.96 -2.63 -10.61
C GLU A 83 4.84 -3.05 -9.42
N LEU A 84 6.17 -3.13 -9.60
CA LEU A 84 7.11 -3.37 -8.50
C LEU A 84 7.02 -2.26 -7.46
N ALA A 85 7.07 -0.98 -7.89
CA ALA A 85 6.98 0.17 -7.01
C ALA A 85 5.62 0.22 -6.30
N TYR A 86 4.53 -0.01 -7.04
CA TYR A 86 3.19 -0.11 -6.48
C TYR A 86 3.12 -1.18 -5.38
N CYS A 87 3.58 -2.40 -5.65
CA CYS A 87 3.58 -3.48 -4.67
C CYS A 87 4.40 -3.12 -3.43
N LEU A 88 5.57 -2.51 -3.58
CA LEU A 88 6.38 -2.06 -2.44
C LEU A 88 5.65 -0.99 -1.60
N GLY A 89 4.95 -0.05 -2.24
CA GLY A 89 4.12 0.95 -1.57
C GLY A 89 2.98 0.33 -0.77
N GLN A 90 2.25 -0.60 -1.38
CA GLN A 90 1.13 -1.32 -0.75
C GLN A 90 1.58 -2.26 0.38
N MET A 91 2.85 -2.66 0.43
CA MET A 91 3.41 -3.42 1.56
C MET A 91 3.65 -2.54 2.80
N GLN A 92 3.71 -1.21 2.64
CA GLN A 92 3.93 -0.21 3.70
C GLN A 92 5.13 -0.49 4.61
N ASP A 93 6.16 -1.16 4.09
CA ASP A 93 7.33 -1.55 4.85
C ASP A 93 8.49 -0.59 4.56
N ARG A 94 8.97 0.10 5.61
CA ARG A 94 10.07 1.07 5.52
C ARG A 94 11.36 0.51 4.91
N ARG A 95 11.55 -0.81 4.90
CA ARG A 95 12.71 -1.45 4.24
C ARG A 95 12.74 -1.21 2.72
N ALA A 96 11.61 -0.86 2.10
CA ALA A 96 11.53 -0.52 0.67
C ALA A 96 11.99 0.92 0.34
N ILE A 97 12.06 1.82 1.34
CA ILE A 97 12.38 3.25 1.13
C ILE A 97 13.68 3.46 0.35
N PRO A 98 14.81 2.76 0.65
CA PRO A 98 16.04 2.97 -0.11
C PRO A 98 15.89 2.66 -1.60
N THR A 99 15.20 1.57 -1.94
CA THR A 99 14.92 1.18 -3.33
C THR A 99 14.07 2.22 -4.04
N LEU A 100 12.93 2.59 -3.44
CA LEU A 100 12.00 3.56 -4.03
C LEU A 100 12.63 4.95 -4.17
N THR A 101 13.46 5.37 -3.21
CA THR A 101 14.25 6.60 -3.29
C THR A 101 15.20 6.55 -4.49
N ALA A 102 15.90 5.44 -4.70
CA ALA A 102 16.80 5.31 -5.84
C ALA A 102 16.04 5.39 -7.18
N VAL A 103 14.86 4.77 -7.27
CA VAL A 103 14.00 4.79 -8.47
C VAL A 103 13.47 6.20 -8.76
N LEU A 104 12.96 6.92 -7.77
CA LEU A 104 12.46 8.29 -7.94
C LEU A 104 13.54 9.25 -8.46
N LYS A 105 14.78 9.09 -7.96
CA LYS A 105 15.93 9.93 -8.31
C LYS A 105 16.54 9.62 -9.67
N ASP A 106 16.32 8.42 -10.21
CA ASP A 106 16.98 7.98 -11.44
C ASP A 106 16.28 8.56 -12.68
N LEU A 107 16.87 9.60 -13.27
CA LEU A 107 16.38 10.24 -14.49
C LEU A 107 16.42 9.33 -15.74
N LYS A 108 17.03 8.14 -15.64
CA LYS A 108 16.96 7.12 -16.70
C LYS A 108 15.71 6.25 -16.62
N GLN A 109 15.03 6.23 -15.47
CA GLN A 109 13.74 5.56 -15.34
C GLN A 109 12.66 6.34 -16.07
N GLU A 110 11.67 5.63 -16.58
CA GLU A 110 10.53 6.23 -17.26
C GLU A 110 9.70 7.07 -16.27
N PRO A 111 9.12 8.20 -16.71
CA PRO A 111 8.21 9.02 -15.91
C PRO A 111 7.20 8.24 -15.08
N MET A 112 6.53 7.24 -15.68
CA MET A 112 5.54 6.39 -15.00
C MET A 112 6.12 5.61 -13.82
N VAL A 113 7.37 5.15 -13.90
CA VAL A 113 8.02 4.36 -12.85
C VAL A 113 8.46 5.29 -11.72
N ARG A 114 8.98 6.47 -12.05
CA ARG A 114 9.36 7.50 -11.08
C ARG A 114 8.15 8.03 -10.31
N HIS A 115 7.05 8.29 -11.02
CA HIS A 115 5.76 8.66 -10.46
C HIS A 115 5.30 7.63 -9.42
N GLU A 116 5.24 6.35 -9.80
CA GLU A 116 4.80 5.29 -8.90
C GLU A 116 5.74 5.12 -7.70
N ALA A 117 7.05 5.35 -7.87
CA ALA A 117 7.97 5.36 -6.73
C ALA A 117 7.66 6.50 -5.74
N GLY A 118 7.33 7.69 -6.23
CA GLY A 118 6.87 8.82 -5.40
C GLY A 118 5.57 8.49 -4.65
N GLU A 119 4.60 7.87 -5.32
CA GLU A 119 3.34 7.43 -4.71
C GLU A 119 3.58 6.38 -3.63
N ALA A 120 4.38 5.36 -3.94
CA ALA A 120 4.73 4.28 -3.02
C ALA A 120 5.43 4.80 -1.75
N LEU A 121 6.29 5.81 -1.87
CA LEU A 121 6.89 6.48 -0.71
C LEU A 121 5.84 7.17 0.17
N GLY A 122 4.86 7.85 -0.43
CA GLY A 122 3.72 8.42 0.29
C GLY A 122 2.81 7.36 0.93
N ALA A 123 2.64 6.21 0.27
CA ALA A 123 1.86 5.08 0.77
C ALA A 123 2.50 4.40 1.99
N ILE A 124 3.85 4.29 2.02
CA ILE A 124 4.58 3.80 3.19
C ILE A 124 4.34 4.67 4.43
N GLY A 125 4.19 5.99 4.25
CA GLY A 125 3.78 6.88 5.34
C GLY A 125 4.88 7.28 6.33
N ASP A 126 6.15 6.96 6.05
CA ASP A 126 7.26 7.26 6.97
C ASP A 126 7.81 8.68 6.70
N LEU A 127 7.88 9.51 7.75
CA LEU A 127 8.25 10.92 7.62
C LEU A 127 9.70 11.16 7.19
N VAL A 128 10.55 10.13 7.24
CA VAL A 128 11.94 10.20 6.76
C VAL A 128 12.04 10.61 5.29
N VAL A 129 10.98 10.40 4.49
CA VAL A 129 10.95 10.77 3.07
C VAL A 129 10.30 12.12 2.78
N LEU A 130 9.85 12.87 3.79
CA LEU A 130 9.10 14.11 3.59
C LEU A 130 9.92 15.16 2.82
N ASP A 131 11.18 15.38 3.18
CA ASP A 131 12.04 16.35 2.50
C ASP A 131 12.35 15.94 1.06
N LEU A 132 12.54 14.64 0.83
CA LEU A 132 12.71 14.08 -0.51
C LEU A 132 11.47 14.33 -1.37
N LEU A 133 10.27 14.06 -0.85
CA LEU A 133 9.03 14.28 -1.59
C LEU A 133 8.78 15.78 -1.82
N LYS A 134 9.18 16.65 -0.89
CA LYS A 134 9.16 18.11 -1.10
C LYS A 134 10.09 18.55 -2.22
N GLU A 135 11.28 17.99 -2.31
CA GLU A 135 12.21 18.23 -3.42
C GLU A 135 11.56 17.83 -4.76
N TYR A 136 11.04 16.61 -4.86
CA TYR A 136 10.46 16.08 -6.10
C TYR A 136 9.03 16.59 -6.39
N SER A 137 8.40 17.32 -5.47
CA SER A 137 7.15 18.06 -5.72
C SER A 137 7.29 19.16 -6.79
N GLN A 138 8.54 19.52 -7.13
CA GLN A 138 8.92 20.50 -8.14
C GLN A 138 9.62 19.85 -9.35
N ASP A 139 9.47 18.53 -9.54
CA ASP A 139 10.07 17.83 -10.67
C ASP A 139 9.58 18.43 -12.02
N PRO A 140 10.44 18.52 -13.05
CA PRO A 140 10.01 19.00 -14.36
C PRO A 140 9.00 18.07 -15.05
N VAL A 141 8.92 16.79 -14.65
CA VAL A 141 7.91 15.85 -15.12
C VAL A 141 6.66 15.99 -14.26
N ILE A 142 5.57 16.46 -14.87
CA ILE A 142 4.35 16.85 -14.15
C ILE A 142 3.76 15.69 -13.35
N GLU A 143 3.78 14.48 -13.89
CA GLU A 143 3.24 13.28 -13.24
C GLU A 143 4.02 12.93 -11.96
N VAL A 144 5.33 13.19 -11.95
CA VAL A 144 6.18 12.98 -10.77
C VAL A 144 5.93 14.09 -9.74
N ALA A 145 5.87 15.34 -10.20
CA ALA A 145 5.63 16.49 -9.35
C ALA A 145 4.29 16.40 -8.62
N GLU A 146 3.19 16.17 -9.35
CA GLU A 146 1.84 16.09 -8.79
C GLU A 146 1.70 14.95 -7.78
N THR A 147 2.25 13.77 -8.08
CA THR A 147 2.23 12.65 -7.14
C THR A 147 3.07 12.93 -5.89
N CYS A 148 4.25 13.54 -6.03
CA CYS A 148 5.02 13.95 -4.86
C CYS A 148 4.28 15.03 -4.03
N GLN A 149 3.55 15.95 -4.67
CA GLN A 149 2.68 16.91 -3.96
C GLN A 149 1.55 16.23 -3.18
N LEU A 150 0.90 15.22 -3.77
CA LEU A 150 -0.10 14.39 -3.09
C LEU A 150 0.51 13.63 -1.91
N ALA A 151 1.67 13.02 -2.11
CA ALA A 151 2.38 12.28 -1.08
C ALA A 151 2.80 13.18 0.10
N VAL A 152 3.30 14.40 -0.16
CA VAL A 152 3.59 15.40 0.88
C VAL A 152 2.33 15.73 1.68
N GLN A 153 1.23 16.07 1.00
CA GLN A 153 -0.03 16.42 1.67
C GLN A 153 -0.60 15.26 2.48
N ARG A 154 -0.43 14.03 1.99
CA ARG A 154 -0.79 12.82 2.73
C ARG A 154 0.02 12.67 4.03
N LEU A 155 1.33 12.82 3.97
CA LEU A 155 2.20 12.71 5.14
C LEU A 155 1.92 13.81 6.17
N GLU A 156 1.73 15.05 5.71
CA GLU A 156 1.37 16.18 6.58
C GLU A 156 -0.01 15.96 7.22
N TRP A 157 -0.98 15.41 6.49
CA TRP A 157 -2.27 15.03 7.06
C TRP A 157 -2.14 13.91 8.12
N LEU A 158 -1.30 12.88 7.88
CA LEU A 158 -1.04 11.83 8.86
C LEU A 158 -0.44 12.38 10.17
N GLN A 159 0.50 13.33 10.08
CA GLN A 159 1.05 14.02 11.25
C GLN A 159 -0.03 14.74 12.06
N THR A 160 -0.87 15.54 11.40
CA THR A 160 -1.93 16.28 12.09
C THR A 160 -2.99 15.36 12.73
N ARG A 161 -3.17 14.14 12.20
CA ARG A 161 -4.09 13.15 12.76
C ARG A 161 -3.57 12.45 14.00
N GLU A 162 -2.28 12.12 14.04
CA GLU A 162 -1.68 11.55 15.26
C GLU A 162 -1.81 12.52 16.45
N GLU A 163 -1.88 13.82 16.17
CA GLU A 163 -2.04 14.90 17.15
C GLU A 163 -3.51 15.15 17.55
N GLN A 164 -4.50 14.67 16.79
CA GLN A 164 -5.93 14.91 17.01
C GLN A 164 -6.69 13.60 17.27
N THR A 165 -7.06 13.36 18.53
CA THR A 165 -7.75 12.14 19.00
C THR A 165 -9.25 12.07 18.66
N ASP A 166 -9.70 12.64 17.55
CA ASP A 166 -11.14 12.79 17.31
C ASP A 166 -11.67 12.06 16.07
N ASP A 167 -12.84 11.48 16.30
CA ASP A 167 -13.64 10.61 15.45
C ASP A 167 -14.08 11.36 14.18
N GLN A 168 -13.16 11.50 13.21
CA GLN A 168 -13.49 12.12 11.95
C GLN A 168 -14.47 11.20 11.21
N ASN A 169 -15.70 11.69 11.09
CA ASN A 169 -16.84 11.20 10.32
C ASN A 169 -16.49 11.08 8.82
N THR A 170 -15.46 10.32 8.49
CA THR A 170 -14.98 9.98 7.15
C THR A 170 -15.55 8.62 6.78
N ASP A 171 -15.81 8.41 5.49
CA ASP A 171 -16.30 7.10 5.06
C ASP A 171 -15.20 6.06 5.18
N GLU A 172 -15.53 4.90 5.77
CA GLU A 172 -14.61 3.77 5.84
C GLU A 172 -14.21 3.33 4.43
N ASN A 173 -12.94 2.95 4.24
CA ASN A 173 -12.47 2.38 2.97
C ASN A 173 -12.77 0.87 2.94
N PRO A 174 -13.76 0.38 2.17
CA PRO A 174 -14.10 -1.05 2.13
C PRO A 174 -13.11 -1.88 1.30
N TYR A 175 -12.16 -1.24 0.60
CA TYR A 175 -11.25 -1.90 -0.35
C TYR A 175 -9.88 -2.23 0.24
N CYS A 176 -9.61 -1.86 1.50
CA CYS A 176 -8.34 -2.09 2.20
C CYS A 176 -7.10 -1.62 1.39
N SER A 177 -7.27 -0.62 0.55
CA SER A 177 -6.20 -0.01 -0.25
C SER A 177 -5.50 1.12 0.51
N VAL A 178 -4.22 1.33 0.22
CA VAL A 178 -3.51 2.53 0.65
C VAL A 178 -3.70 3.59 -0.42
N ASP A 179 -4.63 4.52 -0.17
CA ASP A 179 -4.97 5.57 -1.12
C ASP A 179 -4.02 6.79 -1.01
N PRO A 180 -3.68 7.46 -2.13
CA PRO A 180 -2.88 8.68 -2.14
C PRO A 180 -3.45 9.82 -1.29
N ALA A 181 -4.77 9.87 -1.15
CA ALA A 181 -5.45 10.81 -0.26
C ALA A 181 -6.49 10.08 0.58
N PRO A 182 -6.70 10.48 1.84
CA PRO A 182 -7.79 9.95 2.64
C PRO A 182 -9.15 10.35 2.04
N PRO A 183 -10.25 9.62 2.29
CA PRO A 183 -11.56 10.08 1.88
C PRO A 183 -11.90 11.43 2.53
N ALA A 184 -12.67 12.25 1.83
CA ALA A 184 -13.24 13.46 2.39
C ALA A 184 -14.14 13.14 3.59
N VAL A 185 -14.34 14.14 4.46
CA VAL A 185 -15.36 14.06 5.51
C VAL A 185 -16.73 13.79 4.87
N ARG A 186 -17.59 13.03 5.55
CA ARG A 186 -18.93 12.64 5.08
C ARG A 186 -19.68 13.82 4.49
N LYS A 187 -19.99 13.69 3.20
CA LYS A 187 -20.70 14.64 2.35
C LYS A 187 -21.64 13.87 1.44
N SER A 188 -22.66 14.53 0.90
CA SER A 188 -23.50 13.91 -0.13
C SER A 188 -22.71 13.69 -1.43
N ALA A 189 -23.15 12.72 -2.24
CA ALA A 189 -22.55 12.47 -3.55
C ALA A 189 -22.56 13.72 -4.45
N SER A 190 -23.56 14.59 -4.33
CA SER A 190 -23.65 15.86 -5.08
C SER A 190 -22.56 16.87 -4.68
N GLU A 191 -22.31 17.01 -3.38
CA GLU A 191 -21.26 17.89 -2.85
C GLU A 191 -19.86 17.37 -3.20
N LEU A 192 -19.65 16.06 -3.10
CA LEU A 192 -18.40 15.41 -3.49
C LEU A 192 -18.15 15.54 -4.99
N ARG A 193 -19.18 15.36 -5.83
CA ARG A 193 -19.09 15.60 -7.28
C ARG A 193 -18.67 17.03 -7.58
N SER A 194 -19.28 18.01 -6.91
CA SER A 194 -18.94 19.42 -7.09
C SER A 194 -17.48 19.69 -6.73
N THR A 195 -16.98 19.06 -5.66
CA THR A 195 -15.56 19.15 -5.26
C THR A 195 -14.64 18.48 -6.29
N LEU A 196 -14.98 17.29 -6.79
CA LEU A 196 -14.18 16.54 -7.75
C LEU A 196 -13.97 17.31 -9.07
N LEU A 197 -15.01 18.00 -9.53
CA LEU A 197 -15.03 18.72 -10.82
C LEU A 197 -14.51 20.16 -10.74
N ASP A 198 -14.21 20.68 -9.55
CA ASP A 198 -13.68 22.03 -9.39
C ASP A 198 -12.17 22.06 -9.61
N GLU A 199 -11.75 22.38 -10.83
CA GLU A 199 -10.33 22.51 -11.23
C GLU A 199 -9.59 23.65 -10.50
N SER A 200 -10.29 24.52 -9.78
CA SER A 200 -9.64 25.55 -8.94
C SER A 200 -9.17 25.01 -7.59
N LEU A 201 -9.66 23.82 -7.19
CA LEU A 201 -9.26 23.19 -5.93
C LEU A 201 -7.94 22.41 -6.07
N PRO A 202 -7.14 22.33 -4.99
CA PRO A 202 -5.96 21.48 -4.96
C PRO A 202 -6.29 20.03 -5.31
N LEU A 203 -5.37 19.37 -6.04
CA LEU A 203 -5.53 17.99 -6.48
C LEU A 203 -5.86 17.03 -5.32
N PHE A 204 -5.22 17.24 -4.16
CA PHE A 204 -5.48 16.47 -2.95
C PHE A 204 -6.96 16.51 -2.55
N GLU A 205 -7.58 17.70 -2.47
CA GLU A 205 -9.01 17.82 -2.10
C GLU A 205 -9.94 17.15 -3.11
N ARG A 206 -9.61 17.25 -4.40
CA ARG A 206 -10.33 16.54 -5.47
C ARG A 206 -10.20 15.01 -5.32
N TYR A 207 -9.01 14.52 -4.97
CA TYR A 207 -8.76 13.09 -4.71
C TYR A 207 -9.50 12.61 -3.45
N ARG A 208 -9.54 13.40 -2.39
CA ARG A 208 -10.33 13.09 -1.19
C ARG A 208 -11.81 12.91 -1.53
N ALA A 209 -12.34 13.78 -2.40
CA ALA A 209 -13.71 13.67 -2.88
C ALA A 209 -13.95 12.42 -3.75
N MET A 210 -13.02 12.11 -4.65
CA MET A 210 -13.03 10.89 -5.46
C MET A 210 -13.06 9.63 -4.59
N PHE A 211 -12.19 9.53 -3.59
CA PHE A 211 -12.14 8.34 -2.71
C PHE A 211 -13.37 8.24 -1.80
N ALA A 212 -13.95 9.36 -1.35
CA ALA A 212 -15.23 9.34 -0.66
C ALA A 212 -16.36 8.85 -1.59
N LEU A 213 -16.44 9.32 -2.83
CA LEU A 213 -17.41 8.84 -3.83
C LEU A 213 -17.25 7.33 -4.09
N ARG A 214 -16.02 6.86 -4.25
CA ARG A 214 -15.71 5.43 -4.39
C ARG A 214 -16.23 4.64 -3.19
N ASN A 215 -15.97 5.12 -1.97
CA ASN A 215 -16.37 4.44 -0.74
C ASN A 215 -17.91 4.43 -0.55
N LEU A 216 -18.62 5.46 -1.02
CA LEU A 216 -20.09 5.50 -0.99
C LEU A 216 -20.73 4.39 -1.83
N GLY A 217 -20.17 4.06 -3.00
CA GLY A 217 -20.62 2.94 -3.84
C GLY A 217 -22.06 3.04 -4.37
N THR A 218 -22.75 4.17 -4.18
CA THR A 218 -24.12 4.39 -4.67
C THR A 218 -24.14 4.67 -6.16
N GLU A 219 -25.27 4.44 -6.84
CA GLU A 219 -25.43 4.75 -8.27
C GLU A 219 -25.08 6.21 -8.59
N VAL A 220 -25.53 7.15 -7.76
CA VAL A 220 -25.22 8.58 -7.91
C VAL A 220 -23.73 8.84 -7.77
N ALA A 221 -23.04 8.15 -6.85
CA ALA A 221 -21.60 8.32 -6.67
C ALA A 221 -20.80 7.74 -7.84
N VAL A 222 -21.23 6.61 -8.41
CA VAL A 222 -20.62 6.02 -9.61
C VAL A 222 -20.77 6.95 -10.81
N LEU A 223 -21.96 7.53 -11.01
CA LEU A 223 -22.19 8.52 -12.08
C LEU A 223 -21.32 9.76 -11.88
N ALA A 224 -21.21 10.25 -10.64
CA ALA A 224 -20.36 11.38 -10.31
C ALA A 224 -18.87 11.13 -10.61
N LEU A 225 -18.37 9.91 -10.35
CA LEU A 225 -17.01 9.51 -10.72
C LEU A 225 -16.81 9.49 -12.24
N GLY A 226 -17.82 9.05 -13.00
CA GLY A 226 -17.78 9.05 -14.47
C GLY A 226 -17.75 10.44 -15.10
N ASP A 227 -18.21 11.46 -14.38
CA ASP A 227 -18.12 12.86 -14.82
C ASP A 227 -16.72 13.46 -14.59
N GLY A 228 -15.94 12.85 -13.69
CA GLY A 228 -14.60 13.29 -13.31
C GLY A 228 -13.63 13.24 -14.48
N ARG A 229 -12.90 14.34 -14.70
CA ARG A 229 -11.66 14.34 -15.47
C ARG A 229 -10.53 14.43 -14.45
N ILE A 230 -9.87 13.31 -14.21
CA ILE A 230 -8.72 13.21 -13.31
C ILE A 230 -7.47 13.27 -14.17
#